data_AF-A0A7S3VYK5-F1
#
_entry.id   AF-A0A7S3VYK5-F1
#
_cell.length_a   1.000
_cell.length_b   1.000
_cell.length_c   1.000
_cell.angle_alpha   90.00
_cell.angle_beta   90.00
_cell.angle_gamma   90.00
#
_symmetry.space_group_name_H-M   'P 1'
#
loop_
_entity.id
_entity.type
_entity.pdbx_description
1 polymer ?
#
loop_
_entity_poly.entity_id
_entity_poly.type
_entity_poly.pdbx_seq_one_letter_code
_entity_poly.pdbx_strand_id
1 'polypeptide(L)'
;VRAWGLLLTRAEALHHSVAVCGQDKRHLTLAKLKHLLARFSCALVDHASPVYNATLLMEVCKARGTREANLALCAAHLLRERGCDANARPSGDRSCTPLVIASCRGLPRLVALLLEAGADPSIAGEGRFRLGVPGGAKTLRGCHTPRGWIEALLTAEAAHGVEAGDQLSLQRCRRLLQSAESG
;
A
#
# COMPACT_ATOMS: atom_id res chain seq x y z
N VAL A 1 -27.25 1.25 16.82
CA VAL A 1 -26.37 2.43 16.89
C VAL A 1 -25.17 2.24 17.83
N ARG A 2 -25.34 1.92 19.13
CA ARG A 2 -24.19 1.76 20.07
C ARG A 2 -23.18 0.67 19.69
N ALA A 3 -23.65 -0.50 19.22
CA ALA A 3 -22.77 -1.59 18.77
C ALA A 3 -21.93 -1.21 17.54
N TRP A 4 -22.51 -0.46 16.59
CA TRP A 4 -21.81 0.05 15.43
C TRP A 4 -20.73 1.07 15.80
N GLY A 5 -21.04 2.00 16.71
CA GLY A 5 -20.06 2.96 17.21
C GLY A 5 -18.85 2.28 17.87
N LEU A 6 -19.05 1.23 18.66
CA LEU A 6 -17.96 0.48 19.28
C LEU A 6 -17.10 -0.25 18.24
N LEU A 7 -17.71 -0.82 17.20
CA LEU A 7 -16.99 -1.47 16.10
C LEU A 7 -16.12 -0.47 15.34
N LEU A 8 -16.65 0.72 15.04
CA LEU A 8 -15.90 1.77 14.37
C LEU A 8 -14.72 2.25 15.23
N THR A 9 -14.92 2.50 16.53
CA THR A 9 -13.82 2.91 17.43
C THR A 9 -12.70 1.86 17.47
N ARG A 10 -13.06 0.57 17.49
CA ARG A 10 -12.07 -0.53 17.43
C ARG A 10 -11.33 -0.57 16.10
N ALA A 11 -12.03 -0.35 14.99
CA ALA A 11 -11.43 -0.27 13.67
C ALA A 11 -10.44 0.90 13.57
N GLU A 12 -10.83 2.09 14.02
CA GLU A 12 -9.94 3.27 14.01
C GLU A 12 -8.72 3.09 14.91
N ALA A 13 -8.89 2.49 16.10
CA ALA A 13 -7.77 2.18 16.98
C ALA A 13 -6.79 1.17 16.35
N LEU A 14 -7.30 0.21 15.59
CA LEU A 14 -6.48 -0.73 14.81
C LEU A 14 -5.73 -0.02 13.68
N HIS A 15 -6.42 0.79 12.87
CA HIS A 15 -5.81 1.61 11.81
C HIS A 15 -4.68 2.47 12.35
N HIS A 16 -4.94 3.22 13.43
CA HIS A 16 -3.92 4.03 14.10
C HIS A 16 -2.72 3.19 14.55
N SER A 17 -2.97 2.04 15.19
CA SER A 17 -1.90 1.18 15.70
C SER A 17 -1.01 0.64 14.57
N VAL A 18 -1.59 0.24 13.44
CA VAL A 18 -0.82 -0.24 12.27
C VAL A 18 -0.07 0.91 11.60
N ALA A 19 -0.73 2.05 11.39
CA ALA A 19 -0.12 3.24 10.80
C ALA A 19 1.11 3.72 11.60
N VAL A 20 1.01 3.76 12.94
CA VAL A 20 2.11 4.17 13.83
C VAL A 20 3.25 3.15 13.83
N CYS A 21 2.95 1.84 13.85
CA CYS A 21 3.99 0.81 13.70
C CYS A 21 4.72 0.97 12.36
N GLY A 22 4.01 1.36 11.30
CA GLY A 22 4.61 1.64 10.00
C GLY A 22 5.45 2.93 9.93
N GLN A 23 5.44 3.79 10.95
CA GLN A 23 6.14 5.08 10.94
C GLN A 23 7.26 5.18 11.98
N ASP A 24 7.16 4.43 13.08
CA ASP A 24 8.16 4.39 14.15
C ASP A 24 9.26 3.33 13.85
N LYS A 25 10.37 3.30 14.62
CA LYS A 25 11.41 2.26 14.56
C LYS A 25 10.90 0.84 14.91
N ARG A 26 9.59 0.69 15.11
CA ARG A 26 8.91 -0.55 15.49
C ARG A 26 8.40 -1.26 14.25
N HIS A 27 9.26 -2.09 13.63
CA HIS A 27 8.93 -2.83 12.42
C HIS A 27 7.60 -3.60 12.51
N LEU A 28 6.74 -3.47 11.50
CA LEU A 28 5.51 -4.24 11.39
C LEU A 28 5.85 -5.70 11.05
N THR A 29 5.40 -6.65 11.87
CA THR A 29 5.54 -8.09 11.63
C THR A 29 4.17 -8.76 11.62
N LEU A 30 4.08 -9.95 11.01
CA LEU A 30 2.83 -10.71 11.00
C LEU A 30 2.35 -11.03 12.42
N ALA A 31 3.25 -11.39 13.33
CA ALA A 31 2.91 -11.64 14.73
C ALA A 31 2.31 -10.39 15.39
N LYS A 32 2.89 -9.20 15.13
CA LYS A 32 2.37 -7.94 15.63
C LYS A 32 0.99 -7.62 15.05
N LEU A 33 0.81 -7.79 13.74
CA LEU A 33 -0.49 -7.60 13.09
C LEU A 33 -1.55 -8.53 13.68
N LYS A 34 -1.26 -9.83 13.82
CA LYS A 34 -2.18 -10.80 14.43
C LYS A 34 -2.55 -10.42 15.86
N HIS A 35 -1.58 -9.97 16.66
CA HIS A 35 -1.83 -9.48 18.02
C HIS A 35 -2.76 -8.26 18.02
N LEU A 36 -2.54 -7.27 17.15
CA LEU A 36 -3.39 -6.08 17.05
C LEU A 36 -4.82 -6.45 16.61
N LEU A 37 -4.95 -7.33 15.61
CA LEU A 37 -6.24 -7.83 15.15
C LEU A 37 -7.02 -8.53 16.26
N ALA A 38 -6.36 -9.36 17.07
CA ALA A 38 -6.98 -10.01 18.23
C ALA A 38 -7.38 -8.99 19.31
N ARG A 39 -6.47 -8.08 19.66
CA ARG A 39 -6.68 -7.04 20.69
C ARG A 39 -7.89 -6.17 20.40
N PHE A 40 -8.06 -5.74 19.15
CA PHE A 40 -9.17 -4.87 18.77
C PHE A 40 -10.42 -5.64 18.32
N SER A 41 -10.31 -6.95 18.09
CA SER A 41 -11.43 -7.81 17.66
C SER A 41 -12.22 -7.20 16.49
N CYS A 42 -11.48 -6.62 15.53
CA CYS A 42 -12.08 -5.86 14.44
C CYS A 42 -12.53 -6.79 13.30
N ALA A 43 -13.80 -6.69 12.92
CA ALA A 43 -14.36 -7.36 11.75
C ALA A 43 -14.39 -6.47 10.49
N LEU A 44 -14.16 -5.16 10.63
CA LEU A 44 -14.26 -4.17 9.55
C LEU A 44 -12.90 -3.91 8.89
N VAL A 45 -12.30 -4.94 8.31
CA VAL A 45 -10.92 -4.86 7.77
C VAL A 45 -10.81 -4.05 6.47
N ASP A 46 -11.88 -3.99 5.68
CA ASP A 46 -11.97 -3.20 4.44
C ASP A 46 -12.63 -1.84 4.60
N HIS A 47 -13.09 -1.52 5.81
CA HIS A 47 -13.61 -0.19 6.09
C HIS A 47 -12.47 0.82 6.05
N ALA A 48 -12.48 1.70 5.06
CA ALA A 48 -11.52 2.79 4.97
C ALA A 48 -11.67 3.70 6.18
N SER A 49 -10.58 3.93 6.91
CA SER A 49 -10.58 4.91 8.00
C SER A 49 -10.85 6.31 7.41
N PRO A 50 -11.82 7.06 7.94
CA PRO A 50 -12.05 8.44 7.52
C PRO A 50 -10.89 9.37 7.93
N VAL A 51 -10.07 8.97 8.91
CA VAL A 51 -8.90 9.73 9.37
C VAL A 51 -7.70 9.52 8.43
N TYR A 52 -7.45 8.28 8.04
CA TYR A 52 -6.27 7.91 7.24
C TYR A 52 -6.53 7.83 5.74
N ASN A 53 -7.81 7.86 5.35
CA ASN A 53 -8.33 7.54 4.02
C ASN A 53 -7.70 6.27 3.44
N ALA A 54 -7.78 5.17 4.20
CA ALA A 54 -7.15 3.90 3.83
C ALA A 54 -7.77 2.70 4.54
N THR A 55 -7.76 1.55 3.86
CA THR A 55 -8.05 0.25 4.47
C THR A 55 -6.82 -0.29 5.21
N LEU A 56 -7.01 -1.36 5.98
CA LEU A 56 -5.92 -1.95 6.75
C LEU A 56 -4.82 -2.50 5.84
N LEU A 57 -5.20 -3.08 4.70
CA LEU A 57 -4.27 -3.55 3.68
C LEU A 57 -3.42 -2.39 3.13
N MET A 58 -4.03 -1.23 2.88
CA MET A 58 -3.30 -0.05 2.44
C MET A 58 -2.34 0.48 3.51
N GLU A 59 -2.70 0.43 4.80
CA GLU A 59 -1.77 0.78 5.88
C GLU A 59 -0.53 -0.12 5.90
N VAL A 60 -0.70 -1.43 5.67
CA VAL A 60 0.42 -2.36 5.50
C VAL A 60 1.29 -1.93 4.30
N CYS A 61 0.70 -1.64 3.14
CA CYS A 61 1.45 -1.15 1.98
C CYS A 61 2.15 0.20 2.25
N LYS A 62 1.60 1.04 3.11
CA LYS A 62 2.16 2.35 3.52
C LYS A 62 3.21 2.24 4.64
N ALA A 63 3.37 1.11 5.31
CA ALA A 63 4.35 0.96 6.38
C ALA A 63 5.79 1.15 5.88
N ARG A 64 6.51 2.12 6.45
CA ARG A 64 7.93 2.41 6.21
C ARG A 64 8.79 1.74 7.28
N GLY A 65 10.10 1.69 7.04
CA GLY A 65 11.05 1.03 7.95
C GLY A 65 10.87 -0.48 8.08
N THR A 66 9.88 -1.09 7.44
CA THR A 66 9.60 -2.53 7.51
C THR A 66 10.11 -3.22 6.23
N ARG A 67 10.79 -4.36 6.39
CA ARG A 67 11.24 -5.17 5.25
C ARG A 67 10.03 -5.63 4.44
N GLU A 68 10.14 -5.56 3.12
CA GLU A 68 9.09 -5.97 2.19
C GLU A 68 8.58 -7.40 2.46
N ALA A 69 9.47 -8.33 2.83
CA ALA A 69 9.08 -9.69 3.18
C ALA A 69 8.04 -9.75 4.31
N ASN A 70 8.17 -8.89 5.33
CA ASN A 70 7.20 -8.83 6.42
C ASN A 70 5.88 -8.20 5.98
N LEU A 71 5.95 -7.20 5.10
CA LEU A 71 4.75 -6.60 4.51
C LEU A 71 3.99 -7.63 3.67
N ALA A 72 4.69 -8.44 2.88
CA ALA A 72 4.09 -9.52 2.10
C ALA A 72 3.39 -10.56 2.99
N LEU A 73 4.00 -10.96 4.11
CA LEU A 73 3.36 -11.85 5.07
C LEU A 73 2.09 -11.23 5.69
N CYS A 74 2.15 -9.94 6.02
CA CYS A 74 1.00 -9.21 6.56
C CYS A 74 -0.13 -9.07 5.53
N ALA A 75 0.19 -8.66 4.30
CA ALA A 75 -0.76 -8.54 3.21
C ALA A 75 -1.39 -9.89 2.85
N ALA A 76 -0.61 -10.96 2.77
CA ALA A 76 -1.10 -12.30 2.49
C ALA A 76 -2.10 -12.77 3.55
N HIS A 77 -1.81 -12.49 4.82
CA HIS A 77 -2.73 -12.79 5.92
C HIS A 77 -4.04 -11.99 5.80
N LEU A 78 -3.98 -10.71 5.47
CA LEU A 78 -5.18 -9.88 5.30
C LEU A 78 -6.03 -10.34 4.11
N LEU A 79 -5.40 -10.62 2.97
CA LEU A 79 -6.09 -11.06 1.75
C LEU A 79 -6.73 -12.44 1.94
N ARG A 80 -5.97 -13.43 2.42
CA ARG A 80 -6.41 -14.84 2.45
C ARG A 80 -7.24 -15.19 3.69
N GLU A 81 -6.84 -14.70 4.87
CA GLU A 81 -7.46 -15.08 6.15
C GLU A 81 -8.50 -14.09 6.63
N ARG A 82 -8.49 -12.86 6.11
CA ARG A 82 -9.44 -11.80 6.50
C ARG A 82 -10.35 -11.34 5.36
N GLY A 83 -10.14 -11.88 4.15
CA GLY A 83 -10.98 -11.58 2.99
C GLY A 83 -10.90 -10.12 2.56
N CYS A 84 -9.78 -9.44 2.84
CA CYS A 84 -9.62 -8.05 2.44
C CYS A 84 -9.69 -7.90 0.91
N ASP A 85 -10.38 -6.86 0.45
CA ASP A 85 -10.46 -6.52 -0.96
C ASP A 85 -9.14 -5.93 -1.48
N ALA A 86 -8.51 -6.63 -2.43
CA ALA A 86 -7.28 -6.19 -3.09
C ALA A 86 -7.47 -4.93 -3.96
N ASN A 87 -8.71 -4.66 -4.38
CA ASN A 87 -9.12 -3.53 -5.20
C ASN A 87 -9.78 -2.40 -4.40
N ALA A 88 -9.77 -2.51 -3.06
CA ALA A 88 -10.37 -1.51 -2.20
C ALA A 88 -9.89 -0.12 -2.60
N ARG A 89 -10.82 0.83 -2.69
CA ARG A 89 -10.53 2.22 -3.05
C ARG A 89 -11.36 3.15 -2.17
N PRO A 90 -10.72 3.96 -1.31
CA PRO A 90 -11.43 4.92 -0.48
C PRO A 90 -12.01 6.03 -1.36
N SER A 91 -13.09 6.66 -0.92
CA SER A 91 -13.63 7.86 -1.57
C SER A 91 -12.80 9.12 -1.26
N GLY A 92 -12.88 10.14 -2.13
CA GLY A 92 -12.26 11.44 -1.90
C GLY A 92 -10.76 11.53 -2.26
N ASP A 93 -10.11 12.59 -1.78
CA ASP A 93 -8.72 12.91 -2.08
C ASP A 93 -7.76 11.81 -1.61
N ARG A 94 -6.74 11.51 -2.43
CA ARG A 94 -5.74 10.46 -2.16
C ARG A 94 -6.34 9.03 -2.17
N SER A 95 -7.30 8.79 -3.05
CA SER A 95 -7.96 7.50 -3.29
C SER A 95 -7.04 6.50 -4.03
N CYS A 96 -5.97 6.06 -3.37
CA CYS A 96 -5.10 5.01 -3.89
C CYS A 96 -5.67 3.59 -3.63
N THR A 97 -5.40 2.67 -4.56
CA THR A 97 -5.56 1.23 -4.32
C THR A 97 -4.32 0.65 -3.63
N PRO A 98 -4.40 -0.54 -2.99
CA PRO A 98 -3.23 -1.25 -2.47
C PRO A 98 -2.14 -1.45 -3.54
N LEU A 99 -2.55 -1.80 -4.77
CA LEU A 99 -1.63 -2.04 -5.89
C LEU A 99 -0.89 -0.77 -6.33
N VAL A 100 -1.57 0.38 -6.39
CA VAL A 100 -0.92 1.68 -6.66
C VAL A 100 0.11 1.99 -5.56
N ILE A 101 -0.23 1.81 -4.29
CA ILE A 101 0.70 2.08 -3.18
C ILE A 101 1.94 1.18 -3.28
N ALA A 102 1.77 -0.12 -3.50
CA ALA A 102 2.89 -1.07 -3.62
C ALA A 102 3.78 -0.75 -4.83
N SER A 103 3.17 -0.42 -5.97
CA SER A 103 3.86 -0.09 -7.22
C SER A 103 4.74 1.15 -7.07
N CYS A 104 4.17 2.26 -6.61
CA CYS A 104 4.87 3.53 -6.42
C CYS A 104 5.98 3.47 -5.36
N ARG A 105 5.93 2.48 -4.48
CA ARG A 105 6.95 2.25 -3.46
C ARG A 105 8.07 1.32 -3.90
N GLY A 106 8.00 0.77 -5.10
CA GLY A 106 8.96 -0.22 -5.57
C GLY A 106 8.96 -1.48 -4.70
N LEU A 107 7.77 -2.03 -4.41
CA LEU A 107 7.61 -3.26 -3.62
C LEU A 107 7.18 -4.42 -4.54
N PRO A 108 8.08 -5.00 -5.34
CA PRO A 108 7.73 -6.00 -6.35
C PRO A 108 7.11 -7.29 -5.77
N ARG A 109 7.50 -7.73 -4.57
CA ARG A 109 6.88 -8.90 -3.92
C ARG A 109 5.44 -8.59 -3.50
N LEU A 110 5.17 -7.37 -3.04
CA LEU A 110 3.79 -6.96 -2.76
C LEU A 110 2.97 -6.80 -4.05
N VAL A 111 3.57 -6.24 -5.10
CA VAL A 111 2.90 -6.14 -6.41
C VAL A 111 2.51 -7.53 -6.91
N ALA A 112 3.43 -8.48 -6.92
CA ALA A 112 3.14 -9.87 -7.31
C ALA A 112 2.03 -10.49 -6.46
N LEU A 113 2.12 -10.38 -5.12
CA LEU A 113 1.12 -10.93 -4.21
C LEU A 113 -0.28 -10.32 -4.41
N LEU A 114 -0.36 -9.01 -4.65
CA LEU A 114 -1.63 -8.31 -4.88
C LEU A 114 -2.25 -8.74 -6.21
N LEU A 115 -1.44 -8.86 -7.28
CA LEU A 115 -1.89 -9.36 -8.58
C LEU A 115 -2.39 -10.81 -8.48
N GLU A 116 -1.66 -11.69 -7.78
CA GLU A 116 -2.09 -13.06 -7.48
C GLU A 116 -3.41 -13.12 -6.70
N ALA A 117 -3.69 -12.09 -5.90
CA ALA A 117 -4.93 -11.96 -5.12
C ALA A 117 -6.06 -11.25 -5.90
N GLY A 118 -5.90 -11.03 -7.21
CA GLY A 118 -6.93 -10.43 -8.07
C GLY A 118 -6.97 -8.90 -8.05
N ALA A 119 -5.88 -8.23 -7.64
CA ALA A 119 -5.79 -6.78 -7.83
C ALA A 119 -5.76 -6.43 -9.32
N ASP A 120 -6.65 -5.53 -9.73
CA ASP A 120 -6.79 -5.07 -11.12
C ASP A 120 -5.77 -3.95 -11.42
N PRO A 121 -4.81 -4.19 -12.34
CA PRO A 121 -3.79 -3.21 -12.71
C PRO A 121 -4.32 -2.02 -13.52
N SER A 122 -5.58 -2.05 -13.95
CA SER A 122 -6.22 -0.94 -14.67
C SER A 122 -6.80 0.13 -13.74
N ILE A 123 -7.00 -0.17 -12.46
CA ILE A 123 -7.61 0.77 -11.52
C ILE A 123 -6.61 1.88 -11.17
N ALA A 124 -6.90 3.09 -11.64
CA ALA A 124 -6.13 4.27 -11.28
C ALA A 124 -6.28 4.61 -9.79
N GLY A 125 -5.28 5.28 -9.22
CA GLY A 125 -5.33 5.80 -7.86
C GLY A 125 -4.72 7.19 -7.79
N GLU A 126 -5.38 8.08 -7.06
CA GLU A 126 -4.86 9.42 -6.82
C GLU A 126 -3.93 9.41 -5.60
N GLY A 127 -2.74 10.00 -5.73
CA GLY A 127 -1.74 9.91 -4.68
C GLY A 127 -0.68 11.00 -4.73
N ARG A 128 0.18 10.97 -3.70
CA ARG A 128 1.41 11.74 -3.62
C ARG A 128 2.54 10.81 -3.20
N PHE A 129 3.50 10.57 -4.09
CA PHE A 129 4.61 9.65 -3.84
C PHE A 129 5.94 10.39 -3.83
N ARG A 130 6.88 9.93 -3.00
CA ARG A 130 8.24 10.49 -2.93
C ARG A 130 9.05 9.99 -4.12
N LEU A 131 9.86 10.87 -4.68
CA LEU A 131 10.86 10.50 -5.67
C LEU A 131 12.12 9.98 -4.97
N GLY A 132 12.75 8.95 -5.54
CA GLY A 132 14.04 8.39 -5.14
C GLY A 132 15.23 9.25 -5.58
N VAL A 133 15.15 10.57 -5.41
CA VAL A 133 16.20 11.51 -5.83
C VAL A 133 17.13 11.88 -4.67
N PRO A 134 18.40 12.21 -4.94
CA PRO A 134 19.31 12.77 -3.93
C PRO A 134 18.68 13.98 -3.21
N GLY A 135 18.79 14.04 -1.88
CA GLY A 135 18.22 15.11 -1.07
C GLY A 135 16.76 14.94 -0.62
N GLY A 136 16.05 13.87 -1.06
CA GLY A 136 14.93 13.26 -0.34
C GLY A 136 13.63 14.08 -0.14
N ALA A 137 13.50 15.28 -0.70
CA ALA A 137 12.37 16.18 -0.43
C ALA A 137 11.32 16.26 -1.55
N LYS A 138 11.56 15.68 -2.73
CA LYS A 138 10.68 15.83 -3.89
C LYS A 138 9.55 14.80 -3.90
N THR A 139 8.35 15.23 -4.27
CA THR A 139 7.17 14.37 -4.41
C THR A 139 6.46 14.63 -5.72
N LEU A 140 5.90 13.58 -6.31
CA LEU A 140 4.99 13.66 -7.45
C LEU A 140 3.55 13.46 -6.98
N ARG A 141 2.64 14.30 -7.47
CA ARG A 141 1.18 14.16 -7.30
C ARG A 141 0.55 13.83 -8.65
N GLY A 142 -0.52 13.04 -8.64
CA GLY A 142 -1.22 12.64 -9.86
C GLY A 142 -2.32 11.62 -9.58
N CYS A 143 -2.95 11.16 -10.64
CA CYS A 143 -3.90 10.05 -10.64
C CYS A 143 -3.61 9.18 -11.86
N HIS A 144 -3.02 8.01 -11.63
CA HIS A 144 -2.57 7.11 -12.70
C HIS A 144 -2.88 5.67 -12.32
N THR A 145 -2.92 4.79 -13.32
CA THR A 145 -2.83 3.34 -13.11
C THR A 145 -1.51 2.97 -12.44
N PRO A 146 -1.39 1.82 -11.78
CA PRO A 146 -0.13 1.29 -11.25
C PRO A 146 1.06 1.46 -12.20
N ARG A 147 0.92 1.08 -13.47
CA ARG A 147 2.00 1.22 -14.46
C ARG A 147 2.24 2.67 -14.85
N GLY A 148 1.17 3.44 -15.08
CA GLY A 148 1.29 4.87 -15.38
C GLY A 148 2.03 5.66 -14.29
N TRP A 149 1.78 5.30 -13.02
CA TRP A 149 2.52 5.85 -11.90
C TRP A 149 4.01 5.52 -11.94
N ILE A 150 4.37 4.26 -12.25
CA ILE A 150 5.77 3.86 -12.37
C ILE A 150 6.45 4.66 -13.48
N GLU A 151 5.84 4.80 -14.65
CA GLU A 151 6.44 5.58 -15.75
C GLU A 151 6.60 7.06 -15.37
N ALA A 152 5.61 7.63 -14.68
CA ALA A 152 5.68 9.01 -14.22
C ALA A 152 6.79 9.22 -13.17
N LEU A 153 6.96 8.28 -12.25
CA LEU A 153 8.04 8.30 -11.26
C LEU A 153 9.41 8.14 -11.91
N LEU A 154 9.58 7.16 -12.81
CA LEU A 154 10.83 6.94 -13.54
C LEU A 154 11.23 8.17 -14.35
N THR A 155 10.27 8.76 -15.07
CA THR A 155 10.48 9.98 -15.86
C THR A 155 10.86 11.16 -14.97
N ALA A 156 10.15 11.35 -13.85
CA ALA A 156 10.44 12.42 -12.92
C ALA A 156 11.81 12.26 -12.26
N GLU A 157 12.20 11.05 -11.86
CA GLU A 157 13.51 10.76 -11.27
C GLU A 157 14.64 10.94 -12.29
N ALA A 158 14.46 10.50 -13.54
CA ALA A 158 15.43 10.70 -14.62
C ALA A 158 15.66 12.19 -14.91
N ALA A 159 14.60 13.01 -14.89
CA ALA A 159 14.73 14.48 -15.01
C ALA A 159 15.54 15.12 -13.86
N HIS A 160 15.76 14.39 -12.77
CA HIS A 160 16.60 14.79 -11.64
C HIS A 160 17.96 14.06 -11.62
N GLY A 161 18.35 13.42 -12.72
CA GLY A 161 19.64 12.76 -12.88
C GLY A 161 19.76 11.39 -12.21
N VAL A 162 18.64 10.74 -11.86
CA VAL A 162 18.66 9.35 -11.37
C VAL A 162 18.82 8.41 -12.57
N GLU A 163 19.80 7.52 -12.52
CA GLU A 163 20.06 6.56 -13.59
C GLU A 163 19.12 5.34 -13.51
N ALA A 164 18.87 4.69 -14.64
CA ALA A 164 18.01 3.51 -14.69
C ALA A 164 18.52 2.34 -13.81
N GLY A 165 19.84 2.28 -13.57
CA GLY A 165 20.47 1.30 -12.70
C GLY A 165 20.12 1.46 -11.22
N ASP A 166 19.74 2.67 -10.78
CA ASP A 166 19.38 2.96 -9.39
C ASP A 166 17.89 2.67 -9.10
N GLN A 167 17.11 2.40 -10.15
CA GLN A 167 15.65 2.26 -10.08
C GLN A 167 15.17 0.79 -10.13
N LEU A 168 16.03 -0.16 -9.75
CA LEU A 168 15.78 -1.60 -9.92
C LEU A 168 14.42 -2.07 -9.38
N SER A 169 13.98 -1.54 -8.25
CA SER A 169 12.70 -1.91 -7.63
C SER A 169 11.50 -1.44 -8.47
N LEU A 170 11.50 -0.20 -8.95
CA LEU A 170 10.44 0.32 -9.84
C LEU A 170 10.43 -0.44 -11.17
N GLN A 171 11.61 -0.72 -11.72
CA GLN A 171 11.79 -1.50 -12.94
C GLN A 171 11.24 -2.93 -12.80
N ARG A 172 11.42 -3.57 -11.64
CA ARG A 172 10.83 -4.89 -11.34
C ARG A 172 9.30 -4.80 -11.26
N CYS A 173 8.74 -3.82 -10.57
CA CYS A 173 7.30 -3.60 -10.54
C CYS A 173 6.72 -3.38 -11.95
N ARG A 174 7.41 -2.60 -12.80
CA ARG A 174 7.00 -2.35 -14.18
C ARG A 174 6.84 -3.65 -14.97
N ARG A 175 7.83 -4.55 -14.89
CA ARG A 175 7.78 -5.84 -15.59
C ARG A 175 6.62 -6.72 -15.12
N LEU A 176 6.35 -6.76 -13.81
CA LEU A 176 5.23 -7.52 -13.26
C LEU A 176 3.88 -7.03 -13.77
N LEU A 177 3.68 -5.71 -13.81
CA LEU A 177 2.44 -5.12 -14.32
C LEU A 177 2.30 -5.35 -15.82
N GLN A 178 3.39 -5.22 -16.59
CA GLN A 178 3.37 -5.51 -18.02
C GLN A 178 2.97 -6.96 -18.31
N SER A 179 3.49 -7.93 -17.55
CA SER A 179 3.07 -9.33 -17.70
C SER A 179 1.62 -9.56 -17.33
N ALA A 180 1.09 -8.86 -16.33
CA ALA A 180 -0.30 -9.00 -15.89
C ALA A 180 -1.30 -8.37 -16.87
N GLU A 181 -0.90 -7.32 -17.60
CA GLU A 181 -1.75 -6.69 -18.63
C GLU A 181 -1.79 -7.48 -19.95
N SER A 182 -0.86 -8.42 -20.16
CA SER A 182 -0.71 -9.17 -21.42
C SER A 182 -1.36 -10.57 -21.40
N GLY A 183 -1.85 -11.02 -20.25
CA GLY A 183 -2.49 -12.33 -20.06
C GLY A 183 -3.97 -12.21 -19.81
#